data_AF-A0A6A8QFU5-F1
#
_entry.id   AF-A0A6A8QFU5-F1
#
_cell.length_a   1.000
_cell.length_b   1.000
_cell.length_c   1.000
_cell.angle_alpha   90.00
_cell.angle_beta   90.00
_cell.angle_gamma   90.00
#
_symmetry.space_group_name_H-M   'P 1'
#
loop_
_entity.id
_entity.type
_entity.pdbx_description
1 polymer ?
#
loop_
_entity_poly.entity_id
_entity_poly.type
_entity_poly.pdbx_seq_one_letter_code
_entity_poly.pdbx_strand_id
1 'polypeptide(L)'
;MTAVQPFLFGNTWIEVRDGNDSCRAIFDRHYSRHHYKDGRRPKIFVGPGEKMVLITPCARAMFVWRKFISADGQDGVNCAVFRNEGAGLASDLITAADKLADLRWPGERHYTYVNPRKVRSTNPGFCFIAAGWRRCGLTKWKRLIILERLPEALGAAE
;
A
#
# COMPACT_ATOMS: atom_id res chain seq x y z
N MET A 1 -2.00 4.21 29.16
CA MET A 1 -3.06 5.03 28.53
C MET A 1 -3.19 4.62 27.08
N THR A 2 -4.28 3.93 26.72
CA THR A 2 -4.59 3.53 25.34
C THR A 2 -5.18 4.72 24.59
N ALA A 3 -4.37 5.38 23.75
CA ALA A 3 -4.84 6.47 22.89
C ALA A 3 -5.67 5.93 21.72
N VAL A 4 -6.93 5.57 21.99
CA VAL A 4 -7.92 5.26 20.96
C VAL A 4 -8.40 6.58 20.37
N GLN A 5 -8.11 6.85 19.09
CA GLN A 5 -8.56 8.09 18.42
C GLN A 5 -10.07 7.99 18.13
N PRO A 6 -10.95 8.80 18.77
CA PRO A 6 -12.38 8.47 18.82
C PRO A 6 -13.22 8.86 17.58
N PHE A 7 -12.64 9.51 16.57
CA PHE A 7 -13.39 10.22 15.51
C PHE A 7 -13.22 9.66 14.10
N LEU A 8 -12.70 8.44 13.97
CA LEU A 8 -12.48 7.80 12.67
C LEU A 8 -13.74 7.06 12.18
N PHE A 9 -14.76 7.82 11.76
CA PHE A 9 -15.96 7.28 11.12
C PHE A 9 -15.67 6.91 9.65
N GLY A 10 -15.84 5.64 9.30
CA GLY A 10 -15.69 5.12 7.94
C GLY A 10 -15.64 3.60 7.91
N ASN A 11 -16.22 2.97 6.88
CA ASN A 11 -16.48 1.52 6.88
C ASN A 11 -15.22 0.64 6.77
N THR A 12 -14.08 1.17 6.32
CA THR A 12 -12.81 0.40 6.26
C THR A 12 -11.58 1.29 6.30
N TRP A 13 -11.51 2.28 5.40
CA TRP A 13 -10.36 3.16 5.22
C TRP A 13 -10.76 4.61 5.37
N ILE A 14 -9.87 5.40 5.97
CA ILE A 14 -9.98 6.86 6.07
C ILE A 14 -8.70 7.46 5.49
N GLU A 15 -8.87 8.40 4.57
CA GLU A 15 -7.76 9.14 3.99
C GLU A 15 -7.23 10.19 4.97
N VAL A 16 -5.91 10.25 5.10
CA VAL A 16 -5.17 11.22 5.90
C VAL A 16 -4.05 11.85 5.09
N ARG A 17 -3.54 12.99 5.55
CA ARG A 17 -2.37 13.64 4.92
C ARG A 17 -1.09 12.83 5.20
N ASP A 18 -0.15 12.85 4.25
CA ASP A 18 1.22 12.37 4.49
C ASP A 18 1.86 13.15 5.66
N GLY A 19 2.63 12.45 6.49
CA GLY A 19 3.10 12.97 7.77
C GLY A 19 2.06 13.00 8.90
N ASN A 20 0.92 12.31 8.76
CA ASN A 20 0.04 11.97 9.88
C ASN A 20 0.76 11.03 10.88
N ASP A 21 0.70 11.36 12.17
CA ASP A 21 1.48 10.67 13.21
C ASP A 21 1.03 9.23 13.47
N SER A 22 -0.28 8.94 13.36
CA SER A 22 -0.84 7.59 13.53
C SER A 22 -0.39 6.66 12.39
N CYS A 23 -0.48 7.11 11.14
CA CYS A 23 0.09 6.41 9.99
C CYS A 23 1.61 6.25 10.15
N ARG A 24 2.29 7.28 10.63
CA ARG A 24 3.75 7.24 10.82
C ARG A 24 4.15 6.20 11.86
N ALA A 25 3.41 6.05 12.96
CA ALA A 25 3.67 5.01 13.95
C ALA A 25 3.64 3.60 13.33
N ILE A 26 2.68 3.33 12.44
CA ILE A 26 2.59 2.06 11.70
C ILE A 26 3.75 1.94 10.68
N PHE A 27 4.06 3.02 9.95
CA PHE A 27 5.13 3.03 8.94
C PHE A 27 6.53 2.81 9.52
N ASP A 28 6.85 3.40 10.68
CA ASP A 28 8.15 3.22 11.34
C ASP A 28 8.40 1.74 11.75
N ARG A 29 7.36 0.88 11.75
CA ARG A 29 7.47 -0.58 11.95
C ARG A 29 7.50 -1.39 10.63
N HIS A 30 7.29 -0.78 9.46
CA HIS A 30 7.23 -1.48 8.18
C HIS A 30 8.63 -1.79 7.62
N TYR A 31 8.82 -2.96 7.00
CA TYR A 31 10.14 -3.44 6.57
C TYR A 31 10.80 -2.63 5.45
N SER A 32 10.05 -1.76 4.76
CA SER A 32 10.59 -0.83 3.75
C SER A 32 11.07 0.51 4.34
N ARG A 33 10.91 0.75 5.65
CA ARG A 33 11.36 1.97 6.32
C ARG A 33 12.88 2.13 6.16
N HIS A 34 13.31 3.28 5.64
CA HIS A 34 14.70 3.46 5.17
C HIS A 34 15.80 3.42 6.26
N HIS A 35 15.61 4.09 7.39
CA HIS A 35 16.65 4.43 8.39
C HIS A 35 17.86 5.18 7.79
N TYR A 36 17.92 6.50 7.97
CA TYR A 36 19.05 7.32 7.48
C TYR A 36 20.24 7.24 8.45
N LYS A 37 21.47 7.25 7.90
CA LYS A 37 22.72 7.18 8.67
C LYS A 37 22.94 8.38 9.61
N ASP A 38 22.39 9.53 9.26
CA ASP A 38 22.39 10.78 10.03
C ASP A 38 21.32 10.83 11.14
N GLY A 39 20.56 9.74 11.33
CA GLY A 39 19.49 9.66 12.32
C GLY A 39 18.21 10.44 11.97
N ARG A 40 18.16 11.17 10.85
CA ARG A 40 17.02 12.05 10.56
C ARG A 40 15.69 11.29 10.43
N ARG A 41 14.62 11.90 10.93
CA ARG A 41 13.24 11.36 10.87
C ARG A 41 12.34 12.36 10.14
N PRO A 42 12.39 12.45 8.79
CA PRO A 42 11.58 13.39 8.01
C PRO A 42 10.10 13.22 8.35
N LYS A 43 9.31 14.31 8.44
CA LYS A 43 7.89 14.21 8.82
C LYS A 43 7.07 13.44 7.80
N ILE A 44 7.11 13.90 6.54
CA ILE A 44 6.56 13.19 5.38
C ILE A 44 7.38 11.93 5.11
N PHE A 45 6.70 10.87 4.67
CA PHE A 45 7.32 9.56 4.43
C PHE A 45 6.95 8.96 3.07
N VAL A 46 6.03 9.57 2.31
CA VAL A 46 5.73 9.20 0.93
C VAL A 46 6.55 10.07 -0.02
N GLY A 47 7.22 9.43 -0.99
CA GLY A 47 8.01 10.13 -2.02
C GLY A 47 7.18 11.05 -2.92
N PRO A 48 7.84 11.81 -3.82
CA PRO A 48 7.17 12.77 -4.71
C PRO A 48 6.20 12.09 -5.69
N GLY A 49 5.24 12.85 -6.23
CA GLY A 49 4.13 12.36 -7.05
C GLY A 49 2.80 12.44 -6.32
N GLU A 50 1.72 12.02 -6.99
CA GLU A 50 0.40 11.92 -6.39
C GLU A 50 0.35 10.77 -5.38
N LYS A 51 -0.49 10.89 -4.36
CA LYS A 51 -0.57 9.92 -3.27
C LYS A 51 -1.92 9.93 -2.56
N MET A 52 -2.26 8.80 -1.98
CA MET A 52 -3.38 8.60 -1.07
C MET A 52 -2.87 7.77 0.11
N VAL A 53 -2.98 8.32 1.33
CA VAL A 53 -2.53 7.64 2.55
C VAL A 53 -3.78 7.26 3.34
N LEU A 54 -3.99 5.96 3.51
CA LEU A 54 -5.17 5.39 4.16
C LEU A 54 -4.79 4.78 5.51
N ILE A 55 -5.65 4.98 6.50
CA ILE A 55 -5.59 4.31 7.81
C ILE A 55 -6.95 3.70 8.15
N THR A 56 -6.95 2.54 8.80
CA THR A 56 -8.20 1.96 9.35
C THR A 56 -8.67 2.70 10.59
N PRO A 57 -9.97 2.76 10.90
CA PRO A 57 -10.49 3.37 12.12
C PRO A 57 -9.84 2.95 13.44
N CYS A 58 -9.44 1.69 13.56
CA CYS A 58 -8.76 1.19 14.76
C CYS A 58 -7.25 1.50 14.81
N ALA A 59 -6.71 2.26 13.85
CA ALA A 59 -5.28 2.58 13.70
C ALA A 59 -4.32 1.36 13.72
N ARG A 60 -4.80 0.19 13.27
CA ARG A 60 -4.00 -1.06 13.20
C ARG A 60 -3.60 -1.46 11.78
N ALA A 61 -4.08 -0.80 10.74
CA ALA A 61 -3.54 -0.97 9.39
C ALA A 61 -3.42 0.35 8.64
N MET A 62 -2.45 0.39 7.73
CA MET A 62 -2.24 1.48 6.77
C MET A 62 -2.07 0.94 5.36
N PHE A 63 -2.49 1.74 4.38
CA PHE A 63 -2.27 1.51 2.95
C PHE A 63 -1.81 2.82 2.31
N VAL A 64 -0.81 2.78 1.43
CA VAL A 64 -0.30 3.96 0.72
C VAL A 64 -0.27 3.70 -0.77
N TRP A 65 -1.08 4.44 -1.50
CA TRP A 65 -0.99 4.56 -2.94
C TRP A 65 -0.08 5.73 -3.33
N ARG A 66 0.68 5.56 -4.42
CA ARG A 66 1.53 6.59 -5.00
C ARG A 66 1.61 6.44 -6.52
N LYS A 67 1.26 7.48 -7.28
CA LYS A 67 1.44 7.56 -8.74
C LYS A 67 2.65 8.46 -9.03
N PHE A 68 3.66 7.93 -9.73
CA PHE A 68 4.94 8.59 -9.94
C PHE A 68 5.70 7.95 -11.10
N ILE A 69 6.63 8.70 -11.71
CA ILE A 69 7.55 8.18 -12.74
C ILE A 69 8.53 7.20 -12.10
N SER A 70 8.44 5.91 -12.42
CA SER A 70 9.34 4.89 -11.86
C SER A 70 10.62 4.71 -12.68
N ALA A 71 11.76 4.68 -11.99
CA ALA A 71 13.08 4.47 -12.60
C ALA A 71 13.36 3.00 -13.01
N ASP A 72 12.45 2.07 -12.69
CA ASP A 72 12.52 0.66 -13.10
C ASP A 72 11.49 0.28 -14.19
N GLY A 73 10.87 1.28 -14.81
CA GLY A 73 9.94 1.09 -15.93
C GLY A 73 8.58 0.51 -15.56
N GLN A 74 8.21 0.46 -14.27
CA GLN A 74 6.84 0.19 -13.87
C GLN A 74 5.94 1.40 -14.11
N ASP A 75 4.79 1.15 -14.74
CA ASP A 75 3.73 2.13 -14.99
C ASP A 75 2.46 1.80 -14.19
N GLY A 76 1.65 2.83 -13.93
CA GLY A 76 0.44 2.79 -13.10
C GLY A 76 0.61 3.30 -11.65
N VAL A 77 -0.31 2.91 -10.77
CA VAL A 77 -0.36 3.33 -9.36
C VAL A 77 0.30 2.30 -8.45
N ASN A 78 1.29 2.72 -7.66
CA ASN A 78 2.02 1.85 -6.76
C ASN A 78 1.38 1.77 -5.37
N CYS A 79 1.09 0.56 -4.87
CA CYS A 79 0.99 0.31 -3.44
C CYS A 79 2.40 0.33 -2.85
N ALA A 80 2.79 1.48 -2.30
CA ALA A 80 4.12 1.76 -1.77
C ALA A 80 4.32 1.22 -0.34
N VAL A 81 3.23 1.13 0.43
CA VAL A 81 3.20 0.55 1.77
C VAL A 81 1.84 -0.13 1.98
N PHE A 82 1.85 -1.37 2.45
CA PHE A 82 0.70 -1.97 3.10
C PHE A 82 1.18 -2.66 4.38
N ARG A 83 0.54 -2.35 5.51
CA ARG A 83 0.82 -3.01 6.79
C ARG A 83 -0.49 -3.22 7.54
N ASN A 84 -0.72 -4.45 7.99
CA ASN A 84 -1.86 -4.84 8.81
C ASN A 84 -1.36 -5.49 10.10
N GLU A 85 -1.75 -4.92 11.24
CA GLU A 85 -1.45 -5.36 12.61
C GLU A 85 -2.73 -5.87 13.31
N GLY A 86 -3.64 -6.47 12.54
CA GLY A 86 -4.86 -7.13 13.03
C GLY A 86 -6.16 -6.35 12.79
N ALA A 87 -6.19 -5.37 11.89
CA ALA A 87 -7.35 -4.54 11.62
C ALA A 87 -8.52 -5.25 10.90
N GLY A 88 -8.27 -6.43 10.33
CA GLY A 88 -9.22 -7.22 9.54
C GLY A 88 -8.49 -8.23 8.67
N LEU A 89 -9.21 -8.96 7.82
CA LEU A 89 -8.60 -9.86 6.83
C LEU A 89 -7.82 -9.02 5.79
N ALA A 90 -6.59 -9.45 5.49
CA ALA A 90 -5.67 -8.64 4.70
C ALA A 90 -6.09 -8.49 3.22
N SER A 91 -6.74 -9.49 2.62
CA SER A 91 -7.30 -9.40 1.26
C SER A 91 -8.40 -8.34 1.17
N ASP A 92 -9.34 -8.36 2.11
CA ASP A 92 -10.51 -7.48 2.10
C ASP A 92 -10.09 -6.01 2.26
N LEU A 93 -9.08 -5.78 3.10
CA LEU A 93 -8.42 -4.47 3.25
C LEU A 93 -7.75 -4.02 1.94
N ILE A 94 -7.10 -4.93 1.19
CA ILE A 94 -6.51 -4.61 -0.12
C ILE A 94 -7.62 -4.28 -1.13
N THR A 95 -8.65 -5.13 -1.27
CA THR A 95 -9.79 -4.91 -2.18
C THR A 95 -10.54 -3.60 -1.86
N ALA A 96 -10.67 -3.23 -0.58
CA ALA A 96 -11.25 -1.95 -0.19
C ALA A 96 -10.33 -0.75 -0.50
N ALA A 97 -9.02 -0.92 -0.47
CA ALA A 97 -8.06 0.12 -0.87
C ALA A 97 -7.99 0.27 -2.40
N ASP A 98 -8.15 -0.83 -3.13
CA ASP A 98 -8.21 -0.86 -4.59
C ASP A 98 -9.38 -0.03 -5.10
N LYS A 99 -10.60 -0.26 -4.60
CA LYS A 99 -11.79 0.52 -4.97
C LYS A 99 -11.60 2.03 -4.80
N LEU A 100 -10.88 2.47 -3.76
CA LEU A 100 -10.59 3.90 -3.55
C LEU A 100 -9.60 4.45 -4.57
N ALA A 101 -8.60 3.65 -4.96
CA ALA A 101 -7.66 4.04 -6.01
C ALA A 101 -8.28 3.97 -7.41
N ASP A 102 -9.17 3.01 -7.71
CA ASP A 102 -9.96 2.97 -8.94
C ASP A 102 -10.81 4.24 -9.12
N LEU A 103 -11.40 4.76 -8.03
CA LEU A 103 -12.15 6.02 -8.04
C LEU A 103 -11.28 7.27 -8.25
N ARG A 104 -10.00 7.23 -7.85
CA ARG A 104 -9.08 8.38 -7.98
C ARG A 104 -8.28 8.38 -9.28
N TRP A 105 -7.92 7.19 -9.75
CA TRP A 105 -7.08 6.95 -10.91
C TRP A 105 -7.73 5.87 -11.79
N PRO A 106 -8.91 6.16 -12.38
CA PRO A 106 -9.67 5.17 -13.14
C PRO A 106 -8.88 4.67 -14.35
N GLY A 107 -8.96 3.36 -14.61
CA GLY A 107 -8.27 2.70 -15.72
C GLY A 107 -6.77 2.47 -15.52
N GLU A 108 -6.20 2.83 -14.36
CA GLU A 108 -4.78 2.58 -14.08
C GLU A 108 -4.49 1.15 -13.63
N ARG A 109 -3.30 0.65 -13.98
CA ARG A 109 -2.73 -0.57 -13.41
C ARG A 109 -2.32 -0.33 -11.96
N HIS A 110 -2.70 -1.20 -11.03
CA HIS A 110 -2.17 -1.19 -9.66
C HIS A 110 -0.99 -2.16 -9.56
N TYR A 111 0.10 -1.79 -8.90
CA TYR A 111 1.26 -2.68 -8.70
C TYR A 111 1.96 -2.51 -7.35
N THR A 112 2.69 -3.53 -6.89
CA THR A 112 3.46 -3.49 -5.65
C THR A 112 4.72 -4.37 -5.69
N TYR A 113 5.63 -4.15 -4.74
CA TYR A 113 6.85 -4.91 -4.57
C TYR A 113 6.86 -5.61 -3.20
N VAL A 114 6.80 -6.93 -3.18
CA VAL A 114 6.94 -7.72 -1.95
C VAL A 114 8.36 -8.22 -1.81
N ASN A 115 8.99 -7.99 -0.66
CA ASN A 115 10.30 -8.58 -0.34
C ASN A 115 10.10 -9.98 0.28
N PRO A 116 10.35 -11.08 -0.45
CA PRO A 116 10.14 -12.44 0.07
C PRO A 116 11.04 -12.74 1.28
N ARG A 117 12.15 -12.03 1.46
CA ARG A 117 13.09 -12.20 2.58
C ARG A 117 12.70 -11.42 3.85
N LYS A 118 11.58 -10.69 3.84
CA LYS A 118 11.11 -9.86 4.97
C LYS A 118 9.67 -10.16 5.39
N VAL A 119 9.04 -11.17 4.79
CA VAL A 119 7.67 -11.62 5.09
C VAL A 119 7.72 -13.04 5.64
N ARG A 120 6.95 -13.34 6.70
CA ARG A 120 6.95 -14.66 7.36
C ARG A 120 6.15 -15.74 6.61
N SER A 121 5.28 -15.33 5.67
CA SER A 121 4.47 -16.24 4.85
C SER A 121 5.35 -17.07 3.91
N THR A 122 5.09 -18.38 3.84
CA THR A 122 5.66 -19.29 2.84
C THR A 122 5.20 -18.96 1.41
N ASN A 123 4.10 -18.23 1.26
CA ASN A 123 3.65 -17.62 0.02
C ASN A 123 3.67 -16.08 0.16
N PRO A 124 4.81 -15.42 -0.10
CA PRO A 124 4.91 -13.96 0.02
C PRO A 124 3.97 -13.26 -0.98
N GLY A 125 3.21 -12.29 -0.47
CA GLY A 125 2.20 -11.57 -1.25
C GLY A 125 0.86 -12.30 -1.40
N PHE A 126 0.64 -13.44 -0.73
CA PHE A 126 -0.63 -14.19 -0.83
C PHE A 126 -1.89 -13.36 -0.54
N CYS A 127 -1.82 -12.37 0.36
CA CYS A 127 -2.95 -11.46 0.61
C CYS A 127 -3.36 -10.63 -0.61
N PHE A 128 -2.40 -10.21 -1.46
CA PHE A 128 -2.70 -9.56 -2.74
C PHE A 128 -3.30 -10.56 -3.74
N ILE A 129 -2.76 -11.80 -3.79
CA ILE A 129 -3.28 -12.86 -4.65
C ILE A 129 -4.74 -13.20 -4.29
N ALA A 130 -5.04 -13.32 -3.01
CA ALA A 130 -6.41 -13.51 -2.51
C ALA A 130 -7.33 -12.29 -2.74
N ALA A 131 -6.77 -11.10 -2.97
CA ALA A 131 -7.48 -9.89 -3.39
C ALA A 131 -7.59 -9.74 -4.92
N GLY A 132 -7.27 -10.78 -5.70
CA GLY A 132 -7.39 -10.79 -7.16
C GLY A 132 -6.15 -10.31 -7.93
N TRP A 133 -5.03 -10.05 -7.26
CA TRP A 133 -3.78 -9.65 -7.93
C TRP A 133 -3.01 -10.87 -8.46
N ARG A 134 -2.22 -10.66 -9.52
CA ARG A 134 -1.34 -11.69 -10.10
C ARG A 134 0.14 -11.33 -9.94
N ARG A 135 1.01 -12.33 -9.93
CA ARG A 135 2.47 -12.12 -10.03
C ARG A 135 2.84 -11.82 -11.48
N CYS A 136 3.63 -10.77 -11.72
CA CYS A 136 4.03 -10.37 -13.08
C CYS A 136 5.54 -10.26 -13.28
N GLY A 137 6.36 -10.44 -12.24
CA GLY A 137 7.81 -10.49 -12.41
C GLY A 137 8.62 -10.42 -11.12
N LEU A 138 9.91 -10.18 -11.28
CA LEU A 138 10.87 -9.94 -10.20
C LEU A 138 11.71 -8.70 -10.52
N THR A 139 11.98 -7.84 -9.53
CA THR A 139 12.89 -6.71 -9.75
C THR A 139 14.33 -7.20 -10.01
N LYS A 140 15.00 -6.61 -11.01
CA LYS A 140 16.31 -7.06 -11.54
C LYS A 140 17.33 -7.38 -10.44
N TRP A 141 17.59 -6.42 -9.55
CA TRP A 141 18.67 -6.51 -8.56
C TRP A 141 18.23 -7.15 -7.24
N LYS A 142 17.18 -6.61 -6.60
CA LYS A 142 16.77 -7.05 -5.25
C LYS A 142 15.93 -8.33 -5.26
N ARG A 143 15.44 -8.77 -6.43
CA ARG A 143 14.56 -9.95 -6.61
C ARG A 143 13.30 -9.83 -5.74
N LEU A 144 12.73 -8.63 -5.66
CA LEU A 144 11.42 -8.40 -5.06
C LEU A 144 10.35 -8.95 -5.99
N ILE A 145 9.31 -9.58 -5.44
CA ILE A 145 8.18 -10.07 -6.22
C ILE A 145 7.33 -8.87 -6.65
N ILE A 146 7.10 -8.74 -7.95
CA ILE A 146 6.18 -7.76 -8.52
C ILE A 146 4.81 -8.42 -8.62
N LEU A 147 3.82 -7.80 -7.99
CA LEU A 147 2.41 -8.16 -8.09
C LEU A 147 1.66 -7.01 -8.72
N GLU A 148 0.64 -7.32 -9.51
CA GLU A 148 -0.22 -6.33 -10.17
C GLU A 148 -1.70 -6.75 -10.14
N ARG A 149 -2.59 -5.75 -10.16
CA ARG A 149 -3.95 -5.88 -10.65
C ARG A 149 -4.05 -5.00 -11.89
N LEU A 150 -4.52 -5.57 -12.99
CA LEU A 150 -4.91 -4.75 -14.15
C LEU A 150 -6.23 -4.04 -13.83
N PRO A 151 -6.52 -2.88 -14.45
CA PRO A 151 -7.89 -2.40 -14.48
C PRO A 151 -8.79 -3.51 -15.05
N GLU A 152 -10.05 -3.57 -14.61
CA GLU A 152 -11.04 -4.31 -15.37
C GLU A 152 -11.04 -3.75 -16.81
N ALA A 153 -11.10 -4.63 -17.80
CA ALA A 153 -11.17 -4.17 -19.18
C ALA A 153 -12.41 -3.28 -19.29
N LEU A 154 -12.20 -1.99 -19.63
CA LEU A 154 -13.27 -1.13 -20.11
C LEU A 154 -14.01 -1.93 -21.16
N GLY A 155 -15.28 -2.24 -20.87
CA GLY A 155 -15.97 -3.35 -21.52
C GLY A 155 -15.84 -3.23 -23.03
N ALA A 156 -15.62 -4.37 -23.69
CA ALA A 156 -16.01 -4.47 -25.08
C ALA A 156 -17.51 -4.15 -25.11
N ALA A 157 -17.83 -2.95 -25.59
CA ALA A 157 -19.21 -2.52 -25.77
C ALA A 157 -19.74 -3.27 -26.99
N GLU A 158 -20.54 -4.31 -26.72
CA GLU A 158 -21.58 -4.79 -27.64
C GLU A 158 -22.81 -3.89 -27.51
#